data_AF-A0A1Y3B922-F1
#
_entry.id   AF-A0A1Y3B922-F1
#
_cell.length_a   1.000
_cell.length_b   1.000
_cell.length_c   1.000
_cell.angle_alpha   90.00
_cell.angle_beta   90.00
_cell.angle_gamma   90.00
#
_symmetry.space_group_name_H-M   'P 1'
#
loop_
_entity.id
_entity.type
_entity.pdbx_description
1 polymer ?
#
loop_
_entity_poly.entity_id
_entity_poly.type
_entity_poly.pdbx_seq_one_letter_code
_entity_poly.pdbx_strand_id
1 'polypeptide(L)' 'MAQEKTEMQRHYVMYYEMSYGLNVEMHKQSEIAKRLNTIIAQIMPYLSQEHQTQVATAVERAKQVTMSELVF' A
#
# COMPACT_ATOMS: atom_id res chain seq x y z
N MET A 1 -30.10 -17.24 21.96
CA MET A 1 -30.29 -17.73 20.58
C MET A 1 -30.66 -16.63 19.57
N ALA A 2 -31.85 -16.03 19.60
CA ALA A 2 -32.23 -15.00 18.61
C ALA A 2 -31.37 -13.73 18.71
N GLN A 3 -31.08 -13.27 19.92
CA GLN A 3 -30.27 -12.06 20.18
C GLN A 3 -28.80 -12.22 19.79
N GLU A 4 -28.18 -13.36 20.11
CA GLU A 4 -26.80 -13.71 19.69
C GLU A 4 -26.67 -13.76 18.16
N LYS A 5 -27.70 -14.28 17.47
CA LYS A 5 -27.73 -14.30 16.00
C LYS A 5 -27.79 -12.88 15.41
N THR A 6 -28.59 -11.99 16.00
CA THR A 6 -28.67 -10.58 15.59
C THR A 6 -27.35 -9.84 15.84
N GLU A 7 -26.70 -10.10 16.98
CA GLU A 7 -25.42 -9.50 17.32
C GLU A 7 -24.31 -9.98 16.37
N MET A 8 -24.26 -11.28 16.08
CA MET A 8 -23.33 -11.85 15.11
C MET A 8 -23.54 -11.26 13.71
N GLN A 9 -24.79 -11.05 13.29
CA GLN A 9 -25.09 -10.42 12.01
C GLN A 9 -24.59 -8.97 11.94
N ARG A 10 -24.70 -8.21 13.04
CA ARG A 10 -24.18 -6.82 13.09
C ARG A 10 -22.66 -6.79 12.95
N HIS A 11 -21.95 -7.66 13.67
CA HIS A 11 -20.50 -7.78 13.54
C HIS A 11 -20.10 -8.19 12.13
N TYR A 12 -20.82 -9.15 11.53
CA TYR A 12 -20.55 -9.58 10.16
C TYR A 12 -20.67 -8.43 9.15
N VAL A 13 -21.75 -7.64 9.22
CA VAL A 13 -21.93 -6.48 8.33
C VAL A 13 -20.84 -5.44 8.54
N MET A 14 -20.49 -5.14 9.80
CA MET A 14 -19.43 -4.19 10.13
C MET A 14 -18.07 -4.62 9.56
N TYR A 15 -17.69 -5.90 9.71
CA TYR A 15 -16.46 -6.42 9.14
C TYR A 15 -16.48 -6.39 7.61
N TYR A 16 -17.62 -6.66 6.99
CA TYR A 16 -17.75 -6.62 5.53
C TYR A 16 -17.53 -5.20 5.00
N GLU A 17 -18.20 -4.20 5.57
CA GLU A 17 -18.04 -2.80 5.18
C GLU A 17 -16.61 -2.30 5.39
N MET A 18 -16.02 -2.63 6.54
CA MET A 18 -14.63 -2.28 6.84
C MET A 18 -13.65 -2.95 5.88
N SER A 19 -13.81 -4.25 5.63
CA SER A 19 -12.95 -5.01 4.71
C SER A 19 -13.03 -4.44 3.29
N TYR A 20 -14.23 -4.07 2.85
CA TYR A 20 -14.42 -3.44 1.55
C TYR A 20 -13.71 -2.09 1.46
N GLY A 21 -13.88 -1.21 2.45
CA GLY A 21 -13.21 0.08 2.51
C GLY A 21 -11.68 -0.05 2.52
N LEU A 22 -11.16 -0.95 3.35
CA LEU A 22 -9.73 -1.27 3.41
C LEU A 22 -9.21 -1.81 2.07
N ASN A 23 -9.96 -2.68 1.41
CA ASN A 23 -9.57 -3.25 0.11
C ASN A 23 -9.47 -2.18 -0.98
N VAL A 24 -10.44 -1.26 -1.03
CA VAL A 24 -10.43 -0.14 -1.98
C VAL A 24 -9.22 0.75 -1.75
N GLU A 25 -8.95 1.14 -0.50
CA GLU A 25 -7.83 2.02 -0.19
C GLU A 25 -6.48 1.32 -0.44
N MET A 26 -6.37 0.02 -0.12
CA MET A 26 -5.18 -0.78 -0.42
C MET A 26 -4.87 -0.79 -1.94
N HIS A 27 -5.88 -1.05 -2.78
CA HIS A 27 -5.69 -1.02 -4.24
C HIS A 27 -5.33 0.38 -4.75
N LYS A 28 -5.97 1.42 -4.20
CA LYS A 28 -5.66 2.81 -4.54
C LYS A 28 -4.21 3.17 -4.21
N GLN A 29 -3.73 2.85 -3.01
CA GLN A 29 -2.34 3.10 -2.61
C GLN A 29 -1.35 2.29 -3.45
N SER A 30 -1.69 1.04 -3.80
CA SER A 30 -0.88 0.21 -4.69
C SER A 30 -0.71 0.83 -6.08
N GLU A 31 -1.79 1.38 -6.64
CA GLU A 31 -1.75 2.05 -7.94
C GLU A 31 -0.97 3.38 -7.88
N ILE A 32 -1.11 4.14 -6.80
CA ILE A 32 -0.29 5.34 -6.55
C ILE A 32 1.20 4.98 -6.53
N ALA A 33 1.59 3.97 -5.75
CA ALA A 33 2.97 3.52 -5.65
C ALA A 33 3.52 3.06 -7.02
N LYS A 34 2.71 2.36 -7.82
CA LYS A 34 3.07 1.96 -9.20
C LYS A 34 3.33 3.17 -10.09
N ARG A 35 2.44 4.17 -10.09
CA ARG A 35 2.59 5.40 -10.88
C ARG A 35 3.82 6.20 -10.49
N LEU A 36 4.07 6.35 -9.19
CA LEU A 36 5.28 7.01 -8.68
C LEU A 36 6.55 6.29 -9.15
N ASN A 37 6.59 4.97 -9.07
CA ASN A 37 7.71 4.17 -9.60
C ASN A 37 7.91 4.39 -11.11
N THR A 38 6.83 4.46 -11.89
CA THR A 38 6.91 4.76 -13.33
C THR A 38 7.49 6.15 -13.59
N ILE A 39 7.04 7.17 -12.86
CA ILE A 39 7.55 8.54 -12.99
C ILE A 39 9.04 8.59 -12.67
N ILE A 40 9.48 7.93 -11.60
CA ILE A 40 10.90 7.88 -11.24
C ILE A 40 11.69 7.22 -12.37
N ALA A 41 11.25 6.08 -12.88
CA ALA A 41 11.92 5.38 -13.99
C ALA A 41 12.01 6.25 -15.27
N GLN A 42 11.01 7.09 -15.54
CA GLN A 42 11.04 8.04 -16.67
C GLN A 42 12.04 9.18 -16.47
N ILE A 43 12.28 9.60 -15.23
CA ILE A 43 13.23 10.68 -14.89
C ILE A 43 14.69 10.17 -14.86
N MET A 44 14.91 8.89 -14.55
CA MET A 44 16.24 8.28 -14.43
C MET A 44 17.23 8.63 -15.56
N PRO A 45 16.86 8.56 -16.87
CA PRO A 45 17.81 8.82 -17.96
C PRO A 45 18.33 10.26 -18.02
N TYR A 46 17.67 11.21 -17.34
CA TYR A 46 18.07 12.61 -17.31
C TYR A 46 19.05 12.94 -16.19
N LEU A 47 19.38 11.97 -15.32
CA LEU A 47 20.33 12.13 -14.21
C LEU A 47 21.75 11.72 -14.64
N SER A 48 22.76 12.24 -13.94
CA SER A 48 24.13 11.75 -14.06
C SER A 48 24.24 10.28 -13.64
N GLN A 49 25.25 9.56 -14.13
CA GLN A 49 25.43 8.14 -13.83
C GLN A 49 25.51 7.83 -12.32
N GLU A 50 26.15 8.71 -11.55
CA GLU A 50 26.23 8.60 -10.10
C GLU A 50 24.84 8.75 -9.45
N HIS A 51 24.09 9.79 -9.83
CA HIS A 51 22.74 10.01 -9.31
C HIS A 51 21.77 8.91 -9.73
N GLN A 52 21.91 8.34 -10.92
CA GLN A 52 21.12 7.17 -11.33
C GLN A 52 21.34 6.00 -10.36
N THR A 53 22.58 5.70 -10.01
CA THR A 53 22.89 4.60 -9.09
C THR A 53 22.32 4.83 -7.69
N GLN A 54 22.44 6.08 -7.19
CA GLN A 54 21.89 6.46 -5.88
C GLN A 54 20.36 6.38 -5.85
N VAL A 55 19.68 6.92 -6.87
CA VAL A 55 18.21 6.89 -6.96
C VAL A 55 17.69 5.47 -7.11
N ALA A 56 18.30 4.64 -7.97
CA ALA A 56 17.89 3.23 -8.12
C ALA A 56 17.96 2.48 -6.79
N THR A 57 19.04 2.67 -6.03
CA THR A 57 19.22 2.04 -4.71
C THR A 57 18.16 2.53 -3.71
N ALA A 58 17.90 3.84 -3.67
CA ALA A 58 16.92 4.43 -2.78
C ALA A 58 15.49 3.96 -3.08
N VAL A 59 15.12 3.87 -4.36
CA VAL A 59 13.80 3.36 -4.79
C VAL A 59 13.61 1.92 -4.37
N GLU A 60 14.64 1.09 -4.51
CA GLU A 60 14.54 -0.32 -4.16
C GLU A 60 14.37 -0.51 -2.65
N ARG A 61 15.08 0.26 -1.83
CA ARG A 61 14.86 0.27 -0.38
C ARG A 61 13.46 0.78 -0.01
N ALA A 62 12.96 1.81 -0.69
CA ALA A 62 11.65 2.40 -0.41
C ALA A 62 10.48 1.43 -0.69
N LYS A 63 10.65 0.47 -1.61
CA LYS A 63 9.65 -0.58 -1.88
C LYS A 63 9.63 -1.67 -0.80
N GLN A 64 10.68 -1.78 0.01
CA GLN A 64 10.79 -2.78 1.07
C GLN A 64 10.29 -2.16 2.37
N VAL A 65 9.17 -2.65 2.90
CA VAL A 65 8.68 -2.28 4.23
C VAL A 65 8.83 -3.50 5.13
N THR A 66 9.53 -3.34 6.24
CA THR A 66 9.71 -4.39 7.24
C THR A 66 8.53 -4.44 8.20
N MET A 67 8.31 -5.58 8.85
CA MET A 67 7.23 -5.72 9.83
C MET A 67 7.36 -4.73 10.99
N SER A 68 8.59 -4.44 11.42
CA SER A 68 8.86 -3.43 12.43
C SER A 68 8.37 -2.04 11.98
N GLU A 69 8.60 -1.65 10.73
CA GLU A 69 8.13 -0.36 10.18
C GLU A 69 6.61 -0.29 9.98
N LEU A 70 5.92 -1.44 9.90
CA LEU A 70 4.47 -1.49 9.71
C LEU A 70 3.67 -1.28 11.02
N VAL A 71 4.29 -1.59 12.16
CA VAL A 71 3.61 -1.61 13.48
C VAL A 71 3.92 -0.40 14.36
N PHE A 72 4.72 0.55 13.87
CA PHE A 72 4.97 1.85 14.50
C PHE A 72 4.10 2.94 13.85
#